data_AF-A0A2M6VKL6-F1
#
_entry.id   AF-A0A2M6VKL6-F1
#
_cell.length_a   1.000
_cell.length_b   1.000
_cell.length_c   1.000
_cell.angle_alpha   90.00
_cell.angle_beta   90.00
_cell.angle_gamma   90.00
#
_symmetry.space_group_name_H-M   'P 1'
#
loop_
_entity.id
_entity.type
_entity.pdbx_description
1 polymer ?
#
loop_
_entity_poly.entity_id
_entity_poly.type
_entity_poly.pdbx_seq_one_letter_code
_entity_poly.pdbx_strand_id
1 'polypeptide(L)'
;MILRHTFTPHNNTYLSHLCGPVDEHLRTIELALNVKIAHRHEQFKVDGHKAKATRAMEVLQALYERAERPIPAEQVQLMLAGDESMDENNSPALNTRRTDLRARTPNQAMYLDNIAAHDITFGIGPAGTGKTYLAVACAVDALERSAVQRIVLTRPAVEAGEKLGFLPGDLGQKVDPYLRPLYDALYDLMGYDRVQKAFERNAIEIAPLAFMRGRTLNNAFVILDEAQNTTPEQMKMFLTRVGFGAKAVVTGDVSQIDLPKGQLSGLIDAERVLRRVKGISITHFTSADVVRHPLVARIVDAYDASRGATTGAPVRKRS
;
A
#
# COMPACT_ATOMS: atom_id res chain seq x y z
N MET A 1 9.33 35.64 -12.49
CA MET A 1 10.65 35.82 -11.85
C MET A 1 11.59 34.87 -12.55
N ILE A 2 12.79 35.33 -12.89
CA ILE A 2 13.79 34.52 -13.58
C ILE A 2 14.80 34.03 -12.55
N LEU A 3 14.89 32.71 -12.38
CA LEU A 3 15.95 32.06 -11.62
C LEU A 3 16.98 31.51 -12.60
N ARG A 4 18.26 31.64 -12.26
CA ARG A 4 19.38 31.07 -13.02
C ARG A 4 20.20 30.19 -12.09
N HIS A 5 20.59 29.04 -12.57
CA HIS A 5 21.42 28.11 -11.83
C HIS A 5 22.45 27.45 -12.74
N THR A 6 23.60 27.13 -12.18
CA THR A 6 24.69 26.45 -12.90
C THR A 6 25.09 25.24 -12.09
N PHE A 7 24.90 24.05 -12.66
CA PHE A 7 25.21 22.81 -11.95
C PHE A 7 26.71 22.55 -11.93
N THR A 8 27.23 22.19 -10.75
CA THR A 8 28.63 21.82 -10.51
C THR A 8 28.67 20.52 -9.68
N PRO A 9 29.58 19.57 -9.96
CA PRO A 9 30.67 19.58 -10.95
C PRO A 9 30.21 19.27 -12.39
N HIS A 10 30.78 19.92 -13.39
CA HIS A 10 30.36 19.75 -14.78
C HIS A 10 30.48 18.29 -15.26
N ASN A 11 29.33 17.65 -15.50
CA ASN A 11 29.26 16.29 -16.01
C ASN A 11 28.15 16.18 -17.07
N ASN A 12 28.55 16.04 -18.34
CA ASN A 12 27.62 15.98 -19.47
C ASN A 12 26.70 14.76 -19.41
N THR A 13 27.15 13.65 -18.82
CA THR A 13 26.33 12.45 -18.62
C THR A 13 25.19 12.75 -17.65
N TYR A 14 25.49 13.45 -16.55
CA TYR A 14 24.48 13.80 -15.55
C TYR A 14 23.48 14.81 -16.10
N LEU A 15 23.95 15.78 -16.87
CA LEU A 15 23.07 16.74 -17.56
C LEU A 15 22.16 16.03 -18.58
N SER A 16 22.67 15.03 -19.30
CA SER A 16 21.85 14.23 -20.21
C SER A 16 20.78 13.41 -19.48
N HIS A 17 21.11 12.81 -18.33
CA HIS A 17 20.15 12.08 -17.51
C HIS A 17 19.11 13.01 -16.87
N LEU A 18 19.53 14.20 -16.43
CA LEU A 18 18.66 15.25 -15.90
C LEU A 18 17.62 15.69 -16.94
N CYS A 19 18.04 16.02 -18.17
CA CYS A 19 17.13 16.48 -19.21
C CYS A 19 16.21 15.36 -19.71
N GLY A 20 16.69 14.11 -19.70
CA GLY A 20 15.98 12.97 -20.25
C GLY A 20 16.00 12.95 -21.79
N PRO A 21 15.43 11.90 -22.42
CA PRO A 21 15.36 11.80 -23.87
C PRO A 21 14.59 12.97 -24.47
N VAL A 22 15.22 13.73 -25.37
CA VAL A 22 14.57 14.87 -26.07
C VAL A 22 13.96 15.90 -25.09
N ASP A 23 14.65 16.16 -23.97
CA ASP A 23 14.22 17.08 -22.90
C ASP A 23 12.87 16.73 -22.25
N GLU A 24 12.50 15.45 -22.26
CA GLU A 24 11.24 14.97 -21.69
C GLU A 24 11.04 15.41 -20.23
N HIS A 25 12.07 15.29 -19.39
CA HIS A 25 11.96 15.63 -17.97
C HIS A 25 11.69 17.12 -17.77
N LEU A 26 12.34 17.99 -18.55
CA LEU A 26 12.12 19.43 -18.47
C LEU A 26 10.69 19.78 -18.83
N ARG A 27 10.14 19.18 -19.89
CA ARG A 27 8.74 19.39 -20.30
C ARG A 27 7.77 18.91 -19.23
N THR A 28 8.05 17.79 -18.57
CA THR A 28 7.22 17.30 -17.45
C THR A 28 7.17 18.32 -16.30
N ILE A 29 8.32 18.88 -15.92
CA ILE A 29 8.42 19.89 -14.85
C ILE A 29 7.71 21.19 -15.25
N GLU A 30 7.89 21.64 -16.50
CA GLU A 30 7.21 22.82 -17.05
C GLU A 30 5.69 22.70 -16.98
N LEU A 31 5.14 21.55 -17.42
CA LEU A 31 3.71 21.28 -17.42
C LEU A 31 3.14 21.20 -15.99
N ALA A 32 3.81 20.48 -15.10
CA ALA A 32 3.33 20.27 -13.73
C ALA A 32 3.34 21.57 -12.90
N LEU A 33 4.40 22.36 -13.00
CA LEU A 33 4.58 23.58 -12.20
C LEU A 33 4.13 24.85 -12.94
N ASN A 34 3.68 24.74 -14.19
CA ASN A 34 3.31 25.88 -15.05
C ASN A 34 4.43 26.95 -15.08
N VAL A 35 5.64 26.50 -15.41
CA VAL A 35 6.86 27.33 -15.57
C VAL A 35 7.46 27.10 -16.95
N LYS A 36 8.41 27.96 -17.35
CA LYS A 36 9.24 27.76 -18.54
C LYS A 36 10.69 27.51 -18.15
N ILE A 37 11.31 26.48 -18.70
CA ILE A 37 12.69 26.07 -18.44
C ILE A 37 13.46 26.17 -19.76
N ALA A 38 14.54 26.94 -19.74
CA ALA A 38 15.50 26.99 -20.83
C ALA A 38 16.86 26.57 -20.30
N HIS A 39 17.57 25.74 -21.04
CA HIS A 39 18.92 25.32 -20.68
C HIS A 39 19.91 25.57 -21.82
N ARG A 40 21.15 25.86 -21.47
CA ARG A 40 22.29 25.94 -22.39
C ARG A 40 23.50 25.34 -21.69
N HIS A 41 23.85 24.12 -22.07
CA HIS A 41 24.86 23.31 -21.38
C HIS A 41 24.54 23.20 -19.88
N GLU A 42 25.44 23.64 -19.01
CA GLU A 42 25.31 23.61 -17.55
C GLU A 42 24.41 24.72 -16.97
N GLN A 43 23.98 25.68 -17.79
CA GLN A 43 23.20 26.83 -17.33
C GLN A 43 21.70 26.60 -17.54
N PHE A 44 20.95 26.60 -16.45
CA PHE A 44 19.50 26.47 -16.44
C PHE A 44 18.85 27.79 -16.04
N LYS A 45 17.76 28.12 -16.73
CA LYS A 45 16.94 29.29 -16.51
C LYS A 45 15.50 28.86 -16.33
N VAL A 46 14.90 29.22 -15.20
CA VAL A 46 13.48 28.97 -14.90
C VAL A 46 12.74 30.30 -14.85
N ASP A 47 11.64 30.41 -15.58
CA ASP A 47 10.75 31.56 -15.58
C ASP A 47 9.34 31.15 -15.15
N GLY A 48 8.80 31.85 -14.16
CA GLY A 48 7.46 31.60 -13.64
C GLY A 48 7.14 32.40 -12.38
N HIS A 49 6.03 32.04 -11.73
CA HIS A 49 5.65 32.61 -10.44
C HIS A 49 6.68 32.22 -9.37
N LYS A 50 7.06 33.15 -8.48
CA LYS A 50 8.19 32.99 -7.53
C LYS A 50 8.21 31.63 -6.82
N ALA A 51 7.10 31.25 -6.16
CA ALA A 51 7.00 29.97 -5.45
C ALA A 51 7.19 28.74 -6.36
N LYS A 52 6.63 28.77 -7.57
CA LYS A 52 6.70 27.64 -8.52
C LYS A 52 8.06 27.56 -9.21
N ALA A 53 8.67 28.70 -9.50
CA ALA A 53 10.01 28.77 -10.06
C ALA A 53 11.06 28.26 -9.05
N THR A 54 10.92 28.61 -7.76
CA THR A 54 11.77 28.05 -6.70
C THR A 54 11.60 26.54 -6.61
N ARG A 55 10.35 26.05 -6.62
CA ARG A 55 10.09 24.60 -6.59
C ARG A 55 10.67 23.86 -7.79
N ALA A 56 10.54 24.42 -8.99
CA ALA A 56 11.13 23.84 -10.18
C ALA A 56 12.66 23.77 -10.09
N MET A 57 13.31 24.78 -9.49
CA MET A 57 14.75 24.73 -9.23
C MET A 57 15.14 23.67 -8.20
N GLU A 58 14.37 23.49 -7.13
CA GLU A 58 14.58 22.42 -6.14
C GLU A 58 14.51 21.04 -6.80
N VAL A 59 13.50 20.81 -7.64
CA VAL A 59 13.36 19.54 -8.39
C VAL A 59 14.52 19.32 -9.34
N LEU A 60 14.95 20.35 -10.10
CA LEU A 60 16.10 20.23 -11.01
C LEU A 60 17.40 19.90 -10.25
N GLN A 61 17.60 20.49 -9.07
CA GLN A 61 18.75 20.18 -8.19
C GLN A 61 18.68 18.74 -7.68
N ALA A 62 17.52 18.30 -7.18
CA ALA A 62 17.33 16.95 -6.66
C ALA A 62 17.50 15.87 -7.73
N LEU A 63 17.12 16.16 -8.98
CA LEU A 63 17.36 15.29 -10.13
C LEU A 63 18.83 15.25 -10.52
N TYR A 64 19.52 16.40 -10.49
CA TYR A 64 20.94 16.46 -10.81
C TYR A 64 21.79 15.63 -9.84
N GLU A 65 21.47 15.66 -8.55
CA GLU A 65 22.13 14.85 -7.51
C GLU A 65 21.93 13.34 -7.70
N ARG A 66 20.85 12.92 -8.38
CA ARG A 66 20.53 11.52 -8.69
C ARG A 66 20.94 11.09 -10.09
N ALA A 67 21.55 11.98 -10.86
CA ALA A 67 21.88 11.76 -12.26
C ALA A 67 23.10 10.85 -12.50
N GLU A 68 23.63 10.20 -11.45
CA GLU A 68 24.66 9.16 -11.59
C GLU A 68 24.19 8.00 -12.46
N ARG A 69 22.89 7.71 -12.46
CA ARG A 69 22.23 6.72 -13.31
C ARG A 69 21.13 7.38 -14.16
N PRO A 70 20.70 6.73 -15.26
CA PRO A 70 19.54 7.20 -16.02
C PRO A 70 18.30 7.33 -15.13
N ILE A 71 17.64 8.47 -15.17
CA ILE A 71 16.45 8.77 -14.38
C ILE A 71 15.21 8.36 -15.19
N PRO A 72 14.35 7.46 -14.68
CA PRO A 72 13.09 7.12 -15.33
C PRO A 72 12.07 8.28 -15.26
N ALA A 73 11.25 8.45 -16.28
CA ALA A 73 10.26 9.54 -16.35
C ALA A 73 9.24 9.50 -15.19
N GLU A 74 8.90 8.32 -14.67
CA GLU A 74 8.04 8.15 -13.50
C GLU A 74 8.62 8.75 -12.20
N GLN A 75 9.95 8.77 -12.07
CA GLN A 75 10.63 9.33 -10.90
C GLN A 75 10.51 10.86 -10.86
N VAL A 76 10.56 11.50 -12.04
CA VAL A 76 10.34 12.95 -12.18
C VAL A 76 8.91 13.32 -11.77
N GLN A 77 7.93 12.53 -12.19
CA GLN A 77 6.52 12.74 -11.83
C GLN A 77 6.28 12.58 -10.32
N LEU A 78 6.95 11.61 -9.68
CA LEU A 78 6.86 11.38 -8.24
C LEU A 78 7.44 12.56 -7.43
N MET A 79 8.59 13.10 -7.83
CA MET A 79 9.20 14.27 -7.18
C MET A 79 8.31 15.53 -7.29
N LEU A 80 7.65 15.70 -8.45
CA LEU A 80 6.72 16.81 -8.68
C LEU A 80 5.45 16.72 -7.83
N ALA A 81 5.05 15.50 -7.42
CA ALA A 81 3.92 15.27 -6.53
C ALA A 81 4.20 15.66 -5.05
N GLY A 82 5.43 16.08 -4.72
CA GLY A 82 5.79 16.58 -3.39
C GLY A 82 6.50 15.56 -2.49
N ASP A 83 6.93 14.43 -3.04
CA ASP A 83 7.55 13.34 -2.28
C ASP A 83 9.09 13.52 -2.22
N GLU A 84 9.55 14.57 -1.51
CA GLU A 84 10.98 14.88 -1.34
C GLU A 84 11.71 13.93 -0.38
N SER A 85 11.01 13.01 0.28
CA SER A 85 11.55 12.21 1.38
C SER A 85 11.87 10.74 1.06
N MET A 86 11.77 10.30 -0.19
CA MET A 86 12.18 8.94 -0.54
C MET A 86 13.69 8.91 -0.84
N ASP A 87 14.50 8.84 0.22
CA ASP A 87 15.86 8.31 0.13
C ASP A 87 15.78 6.88 -0.42
N GLU A 88 16.37 6.65 -1.60
CA GLU A 88 16.43 5.34 -2.26
C GLU A 88 17.10 4.25 -1.40
N ASN A 89 17.75 4.63 -0.30
CA ASN A 89 18.45 3.73 0.61
C ASN A 89 17.66 3.28 1.84
N ASN A 90 16.46 3.82 2.10
CA ASN A 90 15.78 3.58 3.40
C ASN A 90 14.39 2.92 3.32
N SER A 91 13.91 2.55 2.12
CA SER A 91 12.76 1.64 2.04
C SER A 91 13.25 0.19 2.17
N PRO A 92 12.69 -0.64 3.07
CA PRO A 92 13.11 -2.02 3.22
C PRO A 92 12.95 -2.77 1.89
N ALA A 93 14.06 -3.22 1.32
CA ALA A 93 14.05 -4.00 0.08
C ALA A 93 13.45 -5.38 0.34
N LEU A 94 12.26 -5.63 -0.20
CA LEU A 94 11.57 -6.91 -0.12
C LEU A 94 12.07 -7.86 -1.23
N ASN A 95 12.46 -9.07 -0.85
CA ASN A 95 12.86 -10.15 -1.74
C ASN A 95 11.62 -10.89 -2.21
N THR A 96 10.99 -10.36 -3.26
CA THR A 96 9.86 -10.99 -3.96
C THR A 96 10.17 -11.07 -5.46
N ARG A 97 9.42 -11.88 -6.22
CA ARG A 97 9.58 -11.96 -7.68
C ARG A 97 9.40 -10.59 -8.36
N ARG A 98 8.59 -9.72 -7.76
CA ARG A 98 8.49 -8.30 -8.14
C ARG A 98 9.61 -7.51 -7.45
N THR A 99 10.74 -7.40 -8.12
CA THR A 99 11.88 -6.59 -7.67
C THR A 99 11.60 -5.08 -7.62
N ASP A 100 10.50 -4.63 -8.24
CA ASP A 100 10.00 -3.25 -8.24
C ASP A 100 9.03 -2.95 -7.08
N LEU A 101 8.72 -3.94 -6.23
CA LEU A 101 7.80 -3.74 -5.13
C LEU A 101 8.40 -2.83 -4.06
N ARG A 102 7.94 -1.58 -4.03
CA ARG A 102 8.35 -0.56 -3.07
C ARG A 102 7.14 0.19 -2.53
N ALA A 103 7.31 0.76 -1.34
CA ALA A 103 6.36 1.75 -0.82
C ALA A 103 6.26 2.91 -1.82
N ARG A 104 5.03 3.30 -2.13
CA ARG A 104 4.72 4.42 -3.04
C ARG A 104 4.28 5.67 -2.29
N THR A 105 4.03 5.56 -0.99
CA THR A 105 3.70 6.68 -0.12
C THR A 105 4.45 6.57 1.21
N PRO A 106 4.66 7.69 1.93
CA PRO A 106 5.30 7.66 3.25
C PRO A 106 4.59 6.74 4.26
N ASN A 107 3.25 6.67 4.26
CA ASN A 107 2.53 5.76 5.15
C ASN A 107 2.74 4.29 4.78
N GLN A 108 2.91 3.97 3.49
CA GLN A 108 3.27 2.62 3.07
C GLN A 108 4.69 2.26 3.54
N ALA A 109 5.65 3.19 3.48
CA ALA A 109 7.01 2.97 3.98
C ALA A 109 6.99 2.73 5.49
N MET A 110 6.34 3.62 6.24
CA MET A 110 6.16 3.47 7.69
C MET A 110 5.46 2.15 8.05
N TYR A 111 4.48 1.71 7.25
CA TYR A 111 3.82 0.43 7.46
C TYR A 111 4.77 -0.76 7.29
N LEU A 112 5.62 -0.76 6.25
CA LEU A 112 6.62 -1.80 6.04
C LEU A 112 7.65 -1.83 7.19
N ASP A 113 8.12 -0.65 7.62
CA ASP A 113 9.04 -0.53 8.76
C ASP A 113 8.39 -1.06 10.05
N ASN A 114 7.12 -0.74 10.28
CA ASN A 114 6.36 -1.22 11.42
C ASN A 114 6.24 -2.75 11.42
N ILE A 115 5.94 -3.38 10.27
CA ILE A 115 5.92 -4.83 10.13
C ILE A 115 7.28 -5.46 10.46
N ALA A 116 8.38 -4.83 10.02
CA ALA A 116 9.72 -5.31 10.32
C ALA A 116 10.06 -5.20 11.81
N ALA A 117 9.72 -4.07 12.45
CA ALA A 117 10.11 -3.75 13.83
C ALA A 117 9.22 -4.36 14.93
N HIS A 118 7.96 -4.72 14.62
CA HIS A 118 6.98 -5.16 15.63
C HIS A 118 6.52 -6.59 15.42
N ASP A 119 6.09 -7.25 16.50
CA ASP A 119 5.54 -8.60 16.45
C ASP A 119 4.09 -8.60 15.93
N ILE A 120 3.34 -7.53 16.24
CA ILE A 120 1.96 -7.35 15.78
C ILE A 120 1.81 -5.97 15.14
N THR A 121 1.35 -5.92 13.90
CA THR A 121 1.11 -4.66 13.19
C THR A 121 -0.33 -4.60 12.67
N PHE A 122 -0.98 -3.45 12.84
CA PHE A 122 -2.28 -3.15 12.25
C PHE A 122 -2.13 -2.19 11.08
N GLY A 123 -2.70 -2.56 9.93
CA GLY A 123 -2.86 -1.68 8.77
C GLY A 123 -4.34 -1.37 8.58
N ILE A 124 -4.77 -0.16 8.93
CA ILE A 124 -6.18 0.24 8.93
C ILE A 124 -6.38 1.35 7.90
N GLY A 125 -7.30 1.15 6.95
CA GLY A 125 -7.70 2.23 6.05
C GLY A 125 -8.33 1.74 4.74
N PRO A 126 -8.58 2.66 3.79
CA PRO A 126 -9.39 2.37 2.61
C PRO A 126 -8.88 1.24 1.72
N ALA A 127 -9.77 0.65 0.93
CA ALA A 127 -9.40 -0.27 -0.15
C ALA A 127 -8.51 0.42 -1.22
N GLY A 128 -7.50 -0.30 -1.71
CA GLY A 128 -6.56 0.20 -2.71
C GLY A 128 -5.35 0.97 -2.14
N THR A 129 -5.18 1.00 -0.82
CA THR A 129 -3.99 1.57 -0.13
C THR A 129 -2.80 0.61 -0.08
N GLY A 130 -2.98 -0.64 -0.54
CA GLY A 130 -1.94 -1.65 -0.58
C GLY A 130 -1.71 -2.42 0.74
N LYS A 131 -2.44 -2.10 1.83
CA LYS A 131 -2.25 -2.68 3.17
C LYS A 131 -2.12 -4.22 3.21
N THR A 132 -3.01 -4.94 2.55
CA THR A 132 -3.01 -6.41 2.51
C THR A 132 -1.90 -6.93 1.58
N TYR A 133 -1.76 -6.33 0.41
CA TYR A 133 -0.76 -6.75 -0.58
C TYR A 133 0.67 -6.56 -0.07
N LEU A 134 0.97 -5.42 0.56
CA LEU A 134 2.27 -5.17 1.20
C LEU A 134 2.54 -6.11 2.38
N ALA A 135 1.52 -6.47 3.16
CA ALA A 135 1.65 -7.47 4.22
C ALA A 135 2.01 -8.85 3.67
N VAL A 136 1.33 -9.29 2.60
CA VAL A 136 1.63 -10.57 1.93
C VAL A 136 3.05 -10.56 1.36
N ALA A 137 3.48 -9.44 0.79
CA ALA A 137 4.86 -9.31 0.31
C ALA A 137 5.91 -9.41 1.42
N CYS A 138 5.66 -8.81 2.58
CA CYS A 138 6.52 -8.99 3.76
C CYS A 138 6.55 -10.45 4.22
N ALA A 139 5.41 -11.13 4.19
CA ALA A 139 5.32 -12.54 4.55
C ALA A 139 6.15 -13.43 3.61
N VAL A 140 6.05 -13.17 2.31
CA VAL A 140 6.82 -13.87 1.26
C VAL A 140 8.32 -13.62 1.44
N ASP A 141 8.74 -12.37 1.64
CA ASP A 141 10.15 -12.03 1.90
C ASP A 141 10.67 -12.76 3.15
N ALA A 142 9.90 -12.75 4.25
CA ALA A 142 10.27 -13.43 5.48
C ALA A 142 10.40 -14.95 5.30
N LEU A 143 9.54 -15.56 4.46
CA LEU A 143 9.60 -16.99 4.14
C LEU A 143 10.84 -17.32 3.27
N GLU A 144 11.08 -16.54 2.21
CA GLU A 144 12.22 -16.74 1.30
C GLU A 144 13.57 -16.53 2.02
N ARG A 145 13.63 -15.63 3.00
CA ARG A 145 14.79 -15.43 3.88
C ARG A 145 14.90 -16.44 5.01
N SER A 146 13.97 -17.39 5.11
CA SER A 146 13.90 -18.35 6.23
C SER A 146 13.78 -17.68 7.61
N ALA A 147 13.30 -16.43 7.67
CA ALA A 147 13.01 -15.74 8.94
C ALA A 147 11.76 -16.32 9.61
N VAL A 148 10.84 -16.86 8.82
CA VAL A 148 9.71 -17.68 9.27
C VAL A 148 9.71 -19.01 8.51
N GLN A 149 9.09 -20.03 9.11
CA GLN A 149 8.97 -21.36 8.50
C GLN A 149 7.69 -21.50 7.66
N ARG A 150 6.69 -20.67 7.93
CA ARG A 150 5.39 -20.73 7.26
C ARG A 150 4.64 -19.41 7.24
N ILE A 151 3.77 -19.25 6.26
CA ILE A 151 2.81 -18.15 6.14
C ILE A 151 1.40 -18.70 6.41
N VAL A 152 0.63 -18.01 7.26
CA VAL A 152 -0.78 -18.33 7.51
C VAL A 152 -1.63 -17.13 7.18
N LEU A 153 -2.43 -17.23 6.11
CA LEU A 153 -3.36 -16.18 5.72
C LEU A 153 -4.76 -16.57 6.16
N THR A 154 -5.45 -15.65 6.81
CA THR A 154 -6.78 -15.91 7.33
C THR A 154 -7.70 -14.72 7.13
N ARG A 155 -8.99 -15.02 6.95
CA ARG A 155 -10.06 -14.04 6.75
C ARG A 155 -11.28 -14.50 7.56
N PRO A 156 -12.01 -13.61 8.23
CA PRO A 156 -13.27 -13.98 8.86
C PRO A 156 -14.29 -14.39 7.79
N ALA A 157 -15.10 -15.40 8.10
CA ALA A 157 -16.24 -15.73 7.26
C ALA A 157 -17.35 -14.71 7.57
N VAL A 158 -17.75 -13.95 6.55
CA VAL A 158 -18.79 -12.92 6.66
C VAL A 158 -19.71 -13.10 5.48
N GLU A 159 -21.02 -13.14 5.76
CA GLU A 159 -22.05 -13.25 4.74
C GLU A 159 -22.21 -11.89 4.06
N ALA A 160 -21.33 -11.57 3.12
CA ALA A 160 -21.45 -10.37 2.29
C ALA A 160 -22.62 -10.55 1.31
N GLY A 161 -23.84 -10.25 1.78
CA GLY A 161 -25.05 -10.15 0.96
C GLY A 161 -25.70 -11.46 0.51
N GLU A 162 -24.94 -12.55 0.34
CA GLU A 162 -25.46 -13.89 0.05
C GLU A 162 -25.20 -14.82 1.25
N LYS A 163 -26.24 -15.52 1.74
CA LYS A 163 -26.07 -16.50 2.82
C LYS A 163 -25.09 -17.58 2.35
N LEU A 164 -24.08 -17.90 3.17
CA LEU A 164 -23.05 -18.90 2.87
C LEU A 164 -23.66 -20.28 2.49
N GLY A 165 -24.92 -20.51 2.88
CA GLY A 165 -25.71 -21.69 2.56
C GLY A 165 -26.06 -21.93 1.08
N PHE A 166 -25.94 -20.95 0.17
CA PHE A 166 -26.42 -21.10 -1.22
C PHE A 166 -25.38 -21.55 -2.26
N LEU A 167 -24.09 -21.54 -1.94
CA LEU A 167 -23.09 -22.09 -2.86
C LEU A 167 -23.14 -23.63 -2.81
N PRO A 168 -23.41 -24.35 -3.92
CA PRO A 168 -23.32 -25.81 -3.95
C PRO A 168 -21.86 -26.25 -3.82
N GLY A 169 -21.58 -27.30 -3.04
CA GLY A 169 -20.22 -27.83 -2.85
C GLY A 169 -19.85 -28.12 -1.39
N ASP A 170 -18.65 -28.65 -1.18
CA ASP A 170 -18.07 -28.84 0.16
C ASP A 170 -17.72 -27.50 0.84
N LEU A 171 -17.45 -27.51 2.14
CA LEU A 171 -17.15 -26.29 2.90
C LEU A 171 -15.94 -25.52 2.32
N GLY A 172 -15.00 -26.22 1.66
CA GLY A 172 -13.85 -25.59 0.99
C GLY A 172 -14.29 -24.81 -0.24
N GLN A 173 -15.09 -25.42 -1.12
CA GLN A 173 -15.61 -24.80 -2.34
C GLN A 173 -16.47 -23.55 -2.09
N LYS A 174 -17.11 -23.45 -0.91
CA LYS A 174 -17.91 -22.26 -0.53
C LYS A 174 -17.08 -21.11 0.02
N VAL A 175 -15.92 -21.40 0.60
CA VAL A 175 -15.03 -20.40 1.23
C VAL A 175 -14.02 -19.86 0.21
N ASP A 176 -13.66 -20.65 -0.79
CA ASP A 176 -12.64 -20.35 -1.80
C ASP A 176 -12.81 -18.98 -2.50
N PRO A 177 -14.03 -18.52 -2.86
CA PRO A 177 -14.21 -17.20 -3.50
C PRO A 177 -13.73 -16.02 -2.64
N TYR A 178 -13.90 -16.08 -1.32
CA TYR A 178 -13.50 -15.01 -0.39
C TYR A 178 -11.99 -14.98 -0.15
N LEU A 179 -11.32 -16.11 -0.38
CA LEU A 179 -9.89 -16.26 -0.20
C LEU A 179 -9.11 -16.02 -1.50
N ARG A 180 -9.78 -16.01 -2.66
CA ARG A 180 -9.16 -15.81 -3.98
C ARG A 180 -8.25 -14.58 -4.08
N PRO A 181 -8.59 -13.39 -3.53
CA PRO A 181 -7.66 -12.25 -3.57
C PRO A 181 -6.31 -12.52 -2.89
N LEU A 182 -6.27 -13.39 -1.88
CA LEU A 182 -5.03 -13.79 -1.20
C LEU A 182 -4.20 -14.76 -2.05
N TYR A 183 -4.86 -15.68 -2.77
CA TYR A 183 -4.18 -16.52 -3.76
C TYR A 183 -3.57 -15.69 -4.89
N ASP A 184 -4.33 -14.74 -5.44
CA ASP A 184 -3.87 -13.88 -6.53
C ASP A 184 -2.63 -13.06 -6.12
N ALA A 185 -2.63 -12.52 -4.90
CA ALA A 185 -1.46 -11.81 -4.36
C ALA A 185 -0.22 -12.71 -4.24
N LEU A 186 -0.38 -13.94 -3.74
CA LEU A 186 0.72 -14.90 -3.66
C LEU A 186 1.27 -15.28 -5.04
N TYR A 187 0.38 -15.55 -6.01
CA TYR A 187 0.79 -15.91 -7.37
C TYR A 187 1.55 -14.77 -8.05
N ASP A 188 1.15 -13.54 -7.82
CA ASP A 188 1.85 -12.36 -8.33
C ASP A 188 3.25 -12.20 -7.70
N LEU A 189 3.39 -12.46 -6.40
CA LEU A 189 4.63 -12.23 -5.64
C LEU A 189 5.64 -13.38 -5.73
N MET A 190 5.19 -14.63 -5.89
CA MET A 190 6.05 -15.82 -5.90
C MET A 190 6.05 -16.56 -7.24
N GLY A 191 4.99 -16.39 -8.04
CA GLY A 191 4.71 -17.21 -9.22
C GLY A 191 3.97 -18.51 -8.89
N TYR A 192 3.12 -18.95 -9.82
CA TYR A 192 2.20 -20.07 -9.65
C TYR A 192 2.86 -21.37 -9.14
N ASP A 193 3.90 -21.86 -9.82
CA ASP A 193 4.54 -23.14 -9.48
C ASP A 193 5.17 -23.15 -8.07
N ARG A 194 5.70 -22.00 -7.63
CA ARG A 194 6.29 -21.88 -6.29
C ARG A 194 5.22 -21.90 -5.21
N VAL A 195 4.12 -21.19 -5.43
CA VAL A 195 2.98 -21.17 -4.51
C VAL A 195 2.41 -22.58 -4.34
N GLN A 196 2.20 -23.31 -5.43
CA GLN A 196 1.71 -24.69 -5.37
C GLN A 196 2.63 -25.60 -4.53
N LYS A 197 3.95 -25.56 -4.78
CA LYS A 197 4.93 -26.30 -3.97
C LYS A 197 4.93 -25.89 -2.50
N ALA A 198 4.73 -24.60 -2.22
CA ALA A 198 4.67 -24.09 -0.85
C ALA A 198 3.41 -24.58 -0.11
N PHE A 199 2.27 -24.69 -0.79
CA PHE A 199 1.07 -25.34 -0.25
C PHE A 199 1.27 -26.83 0.01
N GLU A 200 1.83 -27.58 -0.94
CA GLU A 200 2.10 -29.02 -0.79
C GLU A 200 3.01 -29.31 0.41
N ARG A 201 3.95 -28.40 0.70
CA ARG A 201 4.88 -28.49 1.83
C ARG A 201 4.33 -27.91 3.14
N ASN A 202 3.09 -27.41 3.15
CA ASN A 202 2.48 -26.67 4.28
C ASN A 202 3.30 -25.44 4.73
N ALA A 203 4.10 -24.87 3.83
CA ALA A 203 4.81 -23.61 4.06
C ALA A 203 3.87 -22.40 3.88
N ILE A 204 2.78 -22.56 3.12
CA ILE A 204 1.70 -21.57 3.04
C ILE A 204 0.39 -22.27 3.38
N GLU A 205 -0.41 -21.62 4.21
CA GLU A 205 -1.76 -22.05 4.56
C GLU A 205 -2.72 -20.87 4.39
N ILE A 206 -3.85 -21.09 3.72
CA ILE A 206 -4.95 -20.13 3.67
C ILE A 206 -6.18 -20.79 4.26
N ALA A 207 -6.73 -20.23 5.34
CA ALA A 207 -7.84 -20.85 6.06
C ALA A 207 -8.76 -19.81 6.71
N PRO A 208 -10.07 -20.11 6.90
CA PRO A 208 -10.96 -19.25 7.66
C PRO A 208 -10.47 -18.98 9.08
N LEU A 209 -10.86 -17.82 9.65
CA LEU A 209 -10.47 -17.43 11.01
C LEU A 209 -10.82 -18.48 12.07
N ALA A 210 -11.92 -19.21 11.87
CA ALA A 210 -12.36 -20.28 12.78
C ALA A 210 -11.31 -21.39 13.00
N PHE A 211 -10.45 -21.64 11.99
CA PHE A 211 -9.41 -22.66 12.04
C PHE A 211 -8.22 -22.25 12.91
N MET A 212 -8.15 -20.98 13.34
CA MET A 212 -7.10 -20.51 14.25
C MET A 212 -7.35 -20.93 15.71
N ARG A 213 -8.57 -21.38 16.04
CA ARG A 213 -8.94 -21.76 17.39
C ARG A 213 -8.09 -22.92 17.90
N GLY A 214 -7.54 -22.77 19.11
CA GLY A 214 -6.73 -23.81 19.74
C GLY A 214 -5.31 -23.98 19.17
N ARG A 215 -4.90 -23.15 18.21
CA ARG A 215 -3.56 -23.20 17.64
C ARG A 215 -2.59 -22.30 18.42
N THR A 216 -1.31 -22.62 18.32
CA THR A 216 -0.22 -21.69 18.65
C THR A 216 0.63 -21.56 17.40
N LEU A 217 0.81 -20.33 16.92
CA LEU A 217 1.48 -20.03 15.66
C LEU A 217 2.90 -19.59 15.99
N ASN A 218 3.82 -20.55 16.11
CA ASN A 218 5.25 -20.29 16.28
C ASN A 218 5.94 -20.19 14.91
N ASN A 219 7.01 -19.40 14.83
CA ASN A 219 7.87 -19.23 13.65
C ASN A 219 7.08 -19.02 12.35
N ALA A 220 6.00 -18.24 12.43
CA ALA A 220 5.04 -18.07 11.36
C ALA A 220 4.80 -16.59 11.08
N PHE A 221 4.59 -16.25 9.81
CA PHE A 221 4.04 -14.95 9.43
C PHE A 221 2.53 -15.10 9.23
N VAL A 222 1.73 -14.43 10.05
CA VAL A 222 0.29 -14.61 10.11
C VAL A 222 -0.39 -13.32 9.66
N ILE A 223 -1.33 -13.41 8.71
CA ILE A 223 -2.10 -12.25 8.25
C ILE A 223 -3.58 -12.50 8.48
N LEU A 224 -4.22 -11.61 9.23
CA LEU A 224 -5.68 -11.53 9.34
C LEU A 224 -6.19 -10.40 8.45
N ASP A 225 -6.79 -10.76 7.32
CA ASP A 225 -7.38 -9.81 6.36
C ASP A 225 -8.87 -9.59 6.63
N GLU A 226 -9.38 -8.43 6.19
CA GLU A 226 -10.74 -7.94 6.49
C GLU A 226 -11.11 -7.99 7.98
N ALA A 227 -10.16 -7.59 8.83
CA ALA A 227 -10.29 -7.64 10.28
C ALA A 227 -11.48 -6.83 10.82
N GLN A 228 -11.99 -5.84 10.07
CA GLN A 228 -13.18 -5.08 10.47
C GLN A 228 -14.41 -5.97 10.65
N ASN A 229 -14.41 -7.15 10.01
CA ASN A 229 -15.49 -8.13 10.07
C ASN A 229 -15.28 -9.21 11.14
N THR A 230 -14.38 -8.96 12.10
CA THR A 230 -14.24 -9.79 13.29
C THR A 230 -15.05 -9.23 14.45
N THR A 231 -15.45 -10.08 15.39
CA THR A 231 -15.93 -9.65 16.71
C THR A 231 -14.75 -9.43 17.67
N PRO A 232 -14.92 -8.70 18.80
CA PRO A 232 -13.88 -8.55 19.81
C PRO A 232 -13.36 -9.90 20.33
N GLU A 233 -14.25 -10.89 20.49
CA GLU A 233 -13.89 -12.25 20.91
C GLU A 233 -13.03 -12.96 19.86
N GLN A 234 -13.38 -12.81 18.58
CA GLN A 234 -12.61 -13.39 17.48
C GLN A 234 -11.23 -12.73 17.33
N MET A 235 -11.18 -11.39 17.46
CA MET A 235 -9.92 -10.63 17.45
C MET A 235 -9.02 -11.06 18.61
N LYS A 236 -9.55 -11.13 19.83
CA LYS A 236 -8.81 -11.63 20.99
C LYS A 236 -8.37 -13.09 20.82
N MET A 237 -9.24 -13.94 20.26
CA MET A 237 -8.91 -15.33 19.95
C MET A 237 -7.70 -15.38 19.01
N PHE A 238 -7.71 -14.62 17.92
CA PHE A 238 -6.62 -14.54 16.95
C PHE A 238 -5.31 -14.03 17.55
N LEU A 239 -5.33 -12.86 18.20
CA LEU A 239 -4.12 -12.23 18.75
C LEU A 239 -3.43 -13.11 19.80
N THR A 240 -4.20 -13.91 20.56
CA THR A 240 -3.64 -14.85 21.54
C THR A 240 -3.10 -16.15 20.92
N ARG A 241 -3.17 -16.33 19.59
CA ARG A 241 -2.52 -17.46 18.90
C ARG A 241 -1.08 -17.15 18.48
N VAL A 242 -0.67 -15.89 18.50
CA VAL A 242 0.69 -15.46 18.10
C VAL A 242 1.69 -16.04 19.10
N GLY A 243 2.56 -16.92 18.61
CA GLY A 243 3.57 -17.62 19.41
C GLY A 243 4.97 -17.02 19.26
N PHE A 244 5.98 -17.75 19.73
CA PHE A 244 7.37 -17.31 19.65
C PHE A 244 7.87 -17.29 18.21
N GLY A 245 8.67 -16.27 17.87
CA GLY A 245 9.25 -16.10 16.54
C GLY A 245 8.22 -15.83 15.44
N ALA A 246 6.97 -15.52 15.82
CA ALA A 246 5.93 -15.21 14.86
C ALA A 246 5.74 -13.69 14.72
N LYS A 247 5.34 -13.30 13.51
CA LYS A 247 4.87 -11.95 13.20
C LYS A 247 3.42 -12.03 12.77
N ALA A 248 2.60 -11.10 13.23
CA ALA A 248 1.20 -11.00 12.87
C ALA A 248 0.88 -9.63 12.27
N VAL A 249 0.16 -9.63 11.15
CA VAL A 249 -0.34 -8.41 10.53
C VAL A 249 -1.86 -8.49 10.43
N VAL A 250 -2.53 -7.45 10.90
CA VAL A 250 -4.00 -7.34 10.90
C VAL A 250 -4.39 -6.21 9.96
N THR A 251 -5.10 -6.52 8.89
CA THR A 251 -5.52 -5.53 7.88
C THR A 251 -7.03 -5.39 7.85
N GLY A 252 -7.51 -4.15 7.71
CA GLY A 252 -8.95 -3.91 7.60
C GLY A 252 -9.32 -2.48 7.22
N ASP A 253 -10.59 -2.29 6.90
CA ASP A 253 -11.18 -1.00 6.54
C ASP A 253 -12.42 -0.75 7.40
N VAL A 254 -12.33 0.16 8.38
CA VAL A 254 -13.44 0.47 9.30
C VAL A 254 -14.67 1.06 8.62
N SER A 255 -14.57 1.49 7.36
CA SER A 255 -15.72 1.95 6.56
C SER A 255 -16.51 0.81 5.90
N GLN A 256 -15.97 -0.42 5.88
CA GLN A 256 -16.53 -1.59 5.20
C GLN A 256 -16.88 -2.71 6.20
N ILE A 257 -17.63 -2.37 7.25
CA ILE A 257 -18.07 -3.33 8.27
C ILE A 257 -19.34 -4.04 7.77
N ASP A 258 -19.22 -5.35 7.54
CA ASP A 258 -20.28 -6.25 7.10
C ASP A 258 -20.92 -7.03 8.27
N LEU A 259 -20.58 -6.69 9.51
CA LEU A 259 -21.16 -7.31 10.69
C LEU A 259 -22.66 -6.97 10.84
N PRO A 260 -23.46 -7.88 11.45
CA PRO A 260 -24.83 -7.60 11.82
C PRO A 260 -24.98 -6.29 12.60
N LYS A 261 -26.06 -5.55 12.34
CA LYS A 261 -26.32 -4.26 12.99
C LYS A 261 -26.29 -4.39 14.51
N GLY A 262 -25.55 -3.50 15.17
CA GLY A 262 -25.39 -3.46 16.62
C GLY A 262 -24.23 -4.29 17.16
N GLN A 263 -23.56 -5.08 16.33
CA GLN A 263 -22.35 -5.79 16.72
C GLN A 263 -21.12 -4.88 16.62
N LEU A 264 -20.32 -4.85 17.68
CA LEU A 264 -19.06 -4.09 17.70
C LEU A 264 -18.01 -4.80 16.83
N SER A 265 -17.27 -4.05 16.03
CA SER A 265 -16.12 -4.58 15.29
C SER A 265 -14.94 -4.82 16.23
N GLY A 266 -14.35 -6.00 16.13
CA GLY A 266 -13.14 -6.39 16.85
C GLY A 266 -11.92 -5.57 16.45
N LEU A 267 -11.86 -5.06 15.22
CA LEU A 267 -10.79 -4.15 14.79
C LEU A 267 -10.85 -2.81 15.52
N ILE A 268 -12.05 -2.21 15.58
CA ILE A 268 -12.28 -0.94 16.28
C ILE A 268 -12.02 -1.10 17.79
N ASP A 269 -12.47 -2.21 18.37
CA ASP A 269 -12.21 -2.51 19.78
C ASP A 269 -10.72 -2.70 20.05
N ALA A 270 -10.01 -3.48 19.23
CA ALA A 270 -8.58 -3.71 19.36
C ALA A 270 -7.76 -2.42 19.22
N GLU A 271 -8.09 -1.54 18.28
CA GLU A 271 -7.43 -0.24 18.14
C GLU A 271 -7.49 0.56 19.46
N ARG A 272 -8.65 0.56 20.12
CA ARG A 272 -8.85 1.25 21.41
C ARG A 272 -8.12 0.55 22.56
N VAL A 273 -8.25 -0.77 22.67
CA VAL A 273 -7.77 -1.56 23.81
C VAL A 273 -6.24 -1.72 23.76
N LEU A 274 -5.66 -1.87 22.57
CA LEU A 274 -4.25 -2.21 22.40
C LEU A 274 -3.34 -0.99 22.26
N ARG A 275 -3.88 0.23 22.25
CA ARG A 275 -3.14 1.50 22.06
C ARG A 275 -1.89 1.67 22.95
N ARG A 276 -1.85 1.04 24.13
CA ARG A 276 -0.75 1.16 25.10
C ARG A 276 0.10 -0.12 25.23
N VAL A 277 -0.15 -1.14 24.42
CA VAL A 277 0.57 -2.41 24.47
C VAL A 277 1.88 -2.27 23.68
N LYS A 278 3.01 -2.51 24.35
CA LYS A 278 4.33 -2.49 23.70
C LYS A 278 4.45 -3.65 22.72
N GLY A 279 5.16 -3.44 21.62
CA GLY A 279 5.33 -4.45 20.57
C GLY A 279 4.17 -4.52 19.56
N ILE A 280 3.17 -3.64 19.70
CA ILE A 280 2.07 -3.48 18.75
C ILE A 280 2.17 -2.10 18.09
N SER A 281 2.13 -2.07 16.75
CA SER A 281 2.06 -0.83 15.98
C SER A 281 0.76 -0.73 15.19
N ILE A 282 0.23 0.48 15.05
CA ILE A 282 -0.99 0.75 14.26
C ILE A 282 -0.65 1.82 13.23
N THR A 283 -0.85 1.49 11.95
CA THR A 283 -0.69 2.41 10.82
C THR A 283 -2.06 2.71 10.22
N HIS A 284 -2.39 4.00 10.14
CA HIS A 284 -3.63 4.46 9.52
C HIS A 284 -3.35 4.97 8.11
N PHE A 285 -3.95 4.30 7.13
CA PHE A 285 -3.97 4.73 5.75
C PHE A 285 -5.16 5.64 5.49
N THR A 286 -4.97 6.57 4.56
CA THR A 286 -5.98 7.53 4.13
C THR A 286 -6.26 7.39 2.64
N SER A 287 -7.23 8.13 2.12
CA SER A 287 -7.48 8.17 0.67
C SER A 287 -6.28 8.69 -0.13
N ALA A 288 -5.38 9.46 0.48
CA ALA A 288 -4.13 9.91 -0.16
C ALA A 288 -3.15 8.76 -0.41
N ASP A 289 -3.29 7.64 0.28
CA ASP A 289 -2.44 6.45 0.13
C ASP A 289 -2.94 5.49 -0.96
N VAL A 290 -4.07 5.82 -1.60
CA VAL A 290 -4.69 4.99 -2.62
C VAL A 290 -3.92 5.13 -3.93
N VAL A 291 -3.20 4.09 -4.30
CA VAL A 291 -2.47 4.05 -5.56
C VAL A 291 -3.23 3.18 -6.55
N ARG A 292 -3.99 3.84 -7.44
CA ARG A 292 -4.77 3.19 -8.49
C ARG A 292 -4.32 3.67 -9.86
N HIS A 293 -4.64 2.89 -10.87
CA HIS A 293 -4.48 3.33 -12.25
C HIS A 293 -5.24 4.65 -12.49
N PRO A 294 -4.66 5.66 -13.20
CA PRO A 294 -5.29 6.97 -13.38
C PRO A 294 -6.70 6.94 -13.97
N LEU A 295 -6.99 5.95 -14.84
CA LEU A 295 -8.35 5.72 -15.35
C LEU A 295 -9.33 5.33 -14.24
N VAL A 296 -8.92 4.44 -13.32
CA VAL A 296 -9.77 3.99 -12.21
C VAL A 296 -10.04 5.14 -11.24
N ALA A 297 -9.04 5.99 -10.96
CA ALA A 297 -9.23 7.20 -10.17
C ALA A 297 -10.31 8.11 -10.80
N ARG A 298 -10.18 8.43 -12.10
CA ARG A 298 -11.19 9.23 -12.83
C ARG A 298 -12.59 8.62 -12.82
N ILE A 299 -12.70 7.29 -12.87
CA ILE A 299 -13.99 6.59 -12.77
C ILE A 299 -14.59 6.79 -11.38
N VAL A 300 -13.81 6.59 -10.32
CA VAL A 300 -14.27 6.78 -8.93
C VAL A 300 -14.73 8.22 -8.72
N ASP A 301 -13.94 9.20 -9.14
CA ASP A 301 -14.26 10.63 -9.03
C ASP A 301 -15.60 10.97 -9.74
N ALA A 302 -15.85 10.36 -10.91
CA ALA A 302 -17.10 10.56 -11.65
C ALA A 302 -18.33 10.01 -10.91
N TYR A 303 -18.21 8.85 -10.26
CA TYR A 303 -19.30 8.27 -9.46
C TYR A 303 -19.54 9.05 -8.16
N ASP A 304 -18.48 9.50 -7.51
CA ASP A 304 -18.56 10.29 -6.27
C ASP A 304 -19.19 11.67 -6.53
N ALA A 305 -18.85 12.32 -7.66
CA ALA A 305 -19.48 13.56 -8.10
C ALA A 305 -20.99 13.39 -8.35
N SER A 306 -21.43 12.27 -8.91
CA SER A 306 -22.85 11.96 -9.15
C SER A 306 -23.64 11.75 -7.85
N ARG A 307 -23.02 11.07 -6.86
CA ARG A 307 -23.60 10.88 -5.52
C ARG A 307 -23.63 12.17 -4.69
N GLY A 308 -22.65 13.05 -4.85
CA GLY A 308 -22.63 14.38 -4.23
C GLY A 308 -23.72 15.31 -4.77
N ALA A 309 -24.05 15.23 -6.07
CA ALA A 309 -25.06 16.08 -6.70
C ALA A 309 -26.52 15.73 -6.31
N THR A 310 -26.79 14.52 -5.82
CA THR A 310 -28.15 14.04 -5.52
C THR A 310 -28.65 14.39 -4.12
N THR A 311 -27.83 14.97 -3.24
CA THR A 311 -28.22 15.36 -1.87
C THR A 311 -28.66 16.83 -1.73
N GLY A 312 -28.75 17.59 -2.83
CA GLY A 312 -28.99 19.04 -2.82
C GLY A 312 -30.27 19.56 -3.48
N ALA A 313 -31.28 18.74 -3.79
CA ALA A 313 -32.52 19.24 -4.38
C ALA A 313 -33.51 19.72 -3.29
N PRO A 314 -33.86 21.02 -3.23
CA PRO A 314 -34.82 21.50 -2.24
C PRO A 314 -36.23 21.05 -2.63
N VAL A 315 -36.93 20.44 -1.67
CA VAL A 315 -38.36 20.15 -1.75
C VAL A 315 -39.11 21.48 -1.92
N ARG A 316 -39.54 21.79 -3.15
CA ARG A 316 -40.48 22.88 -3.42
C ARG A 316 -41.81 22.52 -2.75
N LYS A 317 -42.10 23.11 -1.59
CA LYS A 317 -43.47 23.18 -1.05
C LYS A 317 -44.34 23.91 -2.07
N ARG A 318 -45.29 23.20 -2.67
CA ARG A 318 -46.42 23.83 -3.36
C ARG A 318 -47.45 24.21 -2.30
N SER A 319 -47.70 25.51 -2.24
CA SER A 319 -48.84 26.18 -1.61
C SER A 319 -50.16 25.70 -2.18
#